data_AF-A0A7S3RYY5-F1
#
_entry.id   AF-A0A7S3RYY5-F1
#
_cell.length_a   1.000
_cell.length_b   1.000
_cell.length_c   1.000
_cell.angle_alpha   90.00
_cell.angle_beta   90.00
_cell.angle_gamma   90.00
#
_symmetry.space_group_name_H-M   'P 1'
#
loop_
_entity.id
_entity.type
_entity.pdbx_description
1 polymer ?
#
loop_
_entity_poly.entity_id
_entity_poly.type
_entity_poly.pdbx_seq_one_letter_code
_entity_poly.pdbx_strand_id
1 'polypeptide(L)'
;MIEALNMRLGYPGEMLSFEEITMRAITEKNMTVQELLAVPESDDWIYSTGKAYTSSSFVISALRASGLFEDVEINASEFTPKDVYQLQIFDTEYQRPEDCAEADAYLPYCQ
;
A
#
# COMPACT_ATOMS: atom_id res chain seq x y z
N MET A 1 11.61 4.39 5.76
CA MET A 1 10.88 5.36 6.63
C MET A 1 11.37 6.79 6.40
N ILE A 2 12.63 7.14 6.71
CA ILE A 2 13.17 8.50 6.49
C ILE A 2 13.06 8.92 5.02
N GLU A 3 13.47 8.06 4.09
CA GLU A 3 13.34 8.33 2.65
C GLU A 3 11.89 8.64 2.25
N ALA A 4 10.92 7.89 2.78
CA ALA A 4 9.50 8.09 2.52
C ALA A 4 8.96 9.42 3.11
N LEU A 5 9.52 9.91 4.22
CA LEU A 5 9.21 11.25 4.75
C LEU A 5 9.79 12.35 3.86
N ASN A 6 10.98 12.13 3.30
CA ASN A 6 11.59 13.06 2.34
C ASN A 6 10.77 13.14 1.06
N MET A 7 10.27 12.00 0.56
CA MET A 7 9.31 11.98 -0.57
C MET A 7 8.07 12.82 -0.28
N ARG A 8 7.47 12.67 0.91
CA ARG A 8 6.29 13.45 1.35
C ARG A 8 6.55 14.96 1.43
N LEU A 9 7.75 15.35 1.86
CA LEU A 9 8.17 16.76 1.87
C LEU A 9 8.53 17.31 0.48
N GLY A 10 8.72 16.44 -0.52
CA GLY A 10 9.17 16.82 -1.87
C GLY A 10 10.69 16.97 -1.99
N TYR A 11 11.46 16.27 -1.16
CA TYR A 11 12.93 16.21 -1.16
C TYR A 11 13.45 14.80 -1.51
N PRO A 12 13.02 14.19 -2.64
CA PRO A 12 13.43 12.84 -2.98
C PRO A 12 14.96 12.71 -3.08
N GLY A 13 15.53 11.68 -2.45
CA GLY A 13 16.98 11.39 -2.50
C GLY A 13 17.85 12.22 -1.54
N GLU A 14 17.29 13.17 -0.78
CA GLU A 14 18.06 13.85 0.26
C GLU A 14 18.29 12.94 1.48
N MET A 15 19.45 13.07 2.12
CA MET A 15 19.80 12.38 3.36
C MET A 15 19.55 13.28 4.57
N LEU A 16 18.27 13.58 4.82
CA LEU A 16 17.85 14.36 5.98
C LEU A 16 17.74 13.49 7.23
N SER A 17 18.15 14.04 8.37
CA SER A 17 17.80 13.51 9.69
C SER A 17 16.32 13.76 10.01
N PHE A 18 15.78 13.00 10.97
CA PHE A 18 14.40 13.19 11.42
C PHE A 18 14.13 14.60 12.01
N GLU A 19 15.14 15.19 12.63
CA GLU A 19 15.07 16.54 13.20
C GLU A 19 14.97 17.60 12.09
N GLU A 20 15.78 17.46 11.03
CA GLU A 20 15.70 18.32 9.84
C GLU A 20 14.35 18.18 9.12
N ILE A 21 13.84 16.95 8.98
CA ILE A 21 12.51 16.68 8.40
C ILE A 21 11.43 17.39 9.20
N THR A 22 11.45 17.26 10.53
CA THR A 22 10.48 17.89 11.43
C THR A 22 10.54 19.41 11.33
N MET A 23 11.75 19.97 11.31
CA MET A 23 11.95 21.41 11.15
C MET A 23 11.40 21.89 9.81
N ARG A 24 11.76 21.24 8.69
CA ARG A 24 11.29 21.62 7.35
C ARG A 24 9.77 21.48 7.19
N ALA A 25 9.19 20.43 7.75
CA ALA A 25 7.73 20.24 7.80
C ALA A 25 7.03 21.49 8.37
N ILE A 26 7.54 22.00 9.50
CA ILE A 26 6.97 23.17 10.17
C ILE A 26 7.31 24.47 9.41
N THR A 27 8.57 24.68 9.04
CA THR A 27 9.05 25.98 8.54
C THR A 27 8.74 26.23 7.07
N GLU A 28 8.75 25.18 6.24
CA GLU A 28 8.63 25.32 4.77
C GLU A 28 7.27 24.88 4.25
N LYS A 29 6.66 23.90 4.91
CA LYS A 29 5.37 23.32 4.51
C LYS A 29 4.21 23.69 5.44
N ASN A 30 4.50 24.37 6.55
CA ASN A 30 3.53 24.75 7.58
C ASN A 30 2.63 23.58 8.01
N MET A 31 3.24 22.41 8.22
CA MET A 31 2.59 21.18 8.63
C MET A 31 3.24 20.61 9.90
N THR A 32 2.41 19.98 10.72
CA THR A 32 2.84 19.16 11.85
C THR A 32 3.43 17.83 11.36
N VAL A 33 4.18 17.14 12.23
CA VAL A 33 4.70 15.80 11.93
C VAL A 33 3.57 14.81 11.68
N GLN A 34 2.45 14.96 12.38
CA GLN A 34 1.25 14.14 12.23
C GLN A 34 0.63 14.33 10.84
N GLU A 35 0.49 15.57 10.38
CA GLU A 35 0.00 15.86 9.02
C GLU A 35 0.96 15.34 7.95
N LEU A 36 2.27 15.47 8.17
CA LEU A 36 3.27 14.88 7.27
C LEU A 36 3.11 13.37 7.16
N LEU A 37 2.95 12.67 8.30
CA LEU A 37 2.74 11.22 8.32
C LEU A 37 1.41 10.80 7.66
N ALA A 38 0.41 11.68 7.66
CA ALA A 38 -0.88 11.44 7.03
C ALA A 38 -0.87 11.66 5.50
N VAL A 39 0.21 12.22 4.94
CA VAL A 39 0.36 12.32 3.48
C VAL A 39 0.49 10.91 2.90
N PRO A 40 -0.41 10.49 2.00
CA PRO A 40 -0.37 9.16 1.43
C PRO A 40 0.88 8.98 0.57
N GLU A 41 1.39 7.76 0.58
CA GLU A 41 2.39 7.26 -0.33
C GLU A 41 1.84 7.19 -1.76
N SER A 42 2.66 7.57 -2.73
CA SER A 42 2.33 7.44 -4.15
C SER A 42 2.92 6.16 -4.72
N ASP A 43 2.16 5.46 -5.55
CA ASP A 43 2.58 4.24 -6.25
C ASP A 43 3.74 4.46 -7.25
N ASP A 44 4.03 5.72 -7.58
CA ASP A 44 5.12 6.14 -8.48
C ASP A 44 6.45 6.35 -7.74
N TRP A 45 6.46 6.32 -6.41
CA TRP A 45 7.70 6.50 -5.65
C TRP A 45 8.66 5.33 -5.87
N ILE A 46 9.91 5.69 -6.18
CA ILE A 46 11.02 4.75 -6.33
C ILE A 46 12.02 5.08 -5.24
N TYR A 47 12.25 4.11 -4.35
CA TYR A 47 13.21 4.22 -3.28
C TYR A 47 14.61 3.88 -3.77
N SER A 48 15.62 4.18 -2.96
CA SER A 48 17.03 3.81 -3.17
C SER A 48 17.24 2.31 -3.44
N THR A 49 16.37 1.44 -2.90
CA THR A 49 16.37 -0.02 -3.14
C THR A 49 15.46 -0.46 -4.31
N GLY A 50 14.88 0.48 -5.06
CA GLY A 50 13.90 0.23 -6.12
C GLY A 50 12.45 0.40 -5.65
N LYS A 51 11.51 -0.18 -6.40
CA LYS A 51 10.10 -0.19 -5.98
C LYS A 51 9.92 -1.02 -4.71
N ALA A 52 9.21 -0.47 -3.74
CA ALA A 52 8.86 -1.17 -2.51
C ALA A 52 7.40 -1.64 -2.57
N TYR A 53 7.17 -2.91 -2.27
CA TYR A 53 5.83 -3.47 -2.14
C TYR A 53 5.69 -4.20 -0.81
N THR A 54 4.65 -3.84 -0.06
CA THR A 54 4.08 -4.70 0.98
C THR A 54 3.22 -5.81 0.35
N SER A 55 2.86 -6.84 1.12
CA SER A 55 2.00 -7.92 0.62
C SER A 55 0.65 -7.41 0.10
N SER A 56 0.02 -6.48 0.80
CA SER A 56 -1.25 -5.87 0.40
C SER A 56 -1.10 -4.98 -0.84
N SER A 57 -0.12 -4.07 -0.84
CA SER A 57 0.10 -3.17 -1.98
C SER A 57 0.45 -3.91 -3.26
N PHE A 58 1.16 -5.04 -3.17
CA PHE A 58 1.44 -5.90 -4.32
C PHE A 58 0.14 -6.45 -4.94
N VAL A 59 -0.73 -7.05 -4.11
CA VAL A 59 -2.02 -7.59 -4.56
C VAL A 59 -2.89 -6.50 -5.20
N ILE A 60 -3.02 -5.36 -4.54
CA ILE A 60 -3.84 -4.25 -5.04
C ILE A 60 -3.26 -3.65 -6.32
N SER A 61 -1.94 -3.55 -6.44
CA SER A 61 -1.29 -3.11 -7.68
C SER A 61 -1.61 -4.05 -8.85
N ALA A 62 -1.62 -5.37 -8.61
CA ALA A 62 -1.97 -6.36 -9.63
C ALA A 62 -3.45 -6.26 -10.04
N LEU A 63 -4.37 -6.13 -9.07
CA LEU A 63 -5.80 -5.95 -9.34
C LEU A 63 -6.09 -4.62 -10.05
N ARG A 64 -5.36 -3.54 -9.70
CA ARG A 64 -5.43 -2.27 -10.43
C ARG A 64 -4.98 -2.43 -11.87
N ALA A 65 -3.86 -3.11 -12.10
CA ALA A 65 -3.35 -3.39 -13.45
C ALA A 65 -4.28 -4.29 -14.27
N SER A 66 -5.12 -5.11 -13.64
CA SER A 66 -6.14 -5.93 -14.33
C SER A 66 -7.40 -5.16 -14.70
N GLY A 67 -7.47 -3.85 -14.40
CA GLY A 67 -8.64 -3.01 -14.68
C GLY A 67 -9.74 -3.06 -13.61
N LEU A 68 -9.49 -3.67 -12.44
CA LEU A 68 -10.54 -3.80 -11.41
C LEU A 68 -11.01 -2.45 -10.86
N PHE A 69 -10.13 -1.44 -10.86
CA PHE A 69 -10.36 -0.12 -10.28
C PHE A 69 -10.41 1.00 -11.33
N GLU A 70 -10.81 0.72 -12.58
CA GLU A 70 -10.74 1.69 -13.69
C GLU A 70 -11.41 3.04 -13.40
N ASP A 71 -12.51 3.05 -12.65
CA ASP A 71 -13.26 4.28 -12.33
C ASP A 71 -12.82 4.93 -11.00
N VAL A 72 -11.81 4.39 -10.31
CA VAL A 72 -11.38 4.85 -8.99
C VAL A 72 -9.88 5.07 -8.95
N GLU A 73 -9.48 6.32 -8.69
CA GLU A 73 -8.07 6.63 -8.42
C GLU A 73 -7.69 6.14 -7.02
N ILE A 74 -6.72 5.22 -6.96
CA ILE A 74 -6.21 4.64 -5.72
C ILE A 74 -4.69 4.70 -5.69
N ASN A 75 -4.12 4.78 -4.47
CA ASN A 75 -2.73 4.45 -4.20
C ASN A 75 -2.68 3.06 -3.56
N ALA A 76 -2.26 2.06 -4.33
CA ALA A 76 -2.13 0.67 -3.86
C ALA A 76 -1.20 0.56 -2.64
N SER A 77 -0.18 1.42 -2.56
CA SER A 77 0.77 1.49 -1.45
C SER A 77 0.13 1.76 -0.09
N GLU A 78 -1.05 2.39 -0.06
CA GLU A 78 -1.77 2.72 1.18
C GLU A 78 -2.71 1.61 1.67
N PHE A 79 -2.91 0.54 0.88
CA PHE A 79 -3.78 -0.55 1.29
C PHE A 79 -3.12 -1.40 2.39
N THR A 80 -3.87 -1.66 3.44
CA THR A 80 -3.51 -2.62 4.48
C THR A 80 -4.05 -4.01 4.15
N PRO A 81 -3.54 -5.08 4.80
CA PRO A 81 -4.11 -6.41 4.63
C PRO A 81 -5.61 -6.48 4.90
N LYS A 82 -6.09 -5.70 5.89
CA LYS A 82 -7.52 -5.63 6.22
C LYS A 82 -8.34 -5.09 5.05
N ASP A 83 -7.86 -4.04 4.39
CA ASP A 83 -8.56 -3.44 3.25
C ASP A 83 -8.71 -4.46 2.12
N VAL A 84 -7.64 -5.23 1.83
CA VAL A 84 -7.66 -6.30 0.83
C VAL A 84 -8.75 -7.32 1.15
N TYR A 85 -8.79 -7.86 2.37
CA TYR A 85 -9.78 -8.89 2.75
C TYR A 85 -11.22 -8.37 2.82
N GLN A 86 -11.43 -7.06 2.91
CA GLN A 86 -12.77 -6.47 2.96
C GLN A 86 -13.32 -6.07 1.59
N LEU A 87 -12.53 -6.20 0.52
CA LEU A 87 -13.01 -5.98 -0.84
C LEU A 87 -14.11 -6.99 -1.18
N GLN A 88 -15.25 -6.48 -1.64
CA GLN A 88 -16.39 -7.30 -2.07
C GLN A 88 -16.22 -7.80 -3.52
N ILE A 89 -15.03 -8.35 -3.80
CA ILE A 89 -14.63 -8.84 -5.12
C ILE A 89 -14.40 -10.36 -5.12
N PHE A 90 -14.33 -10.96 -3.94
CA PHE A 90 -14.13 -12.39 -3.77
C PHE A 90 -15.48 -13.09 -3.73
N ASP A 91 -15.61 -14.18 -4.47
CA ASP A 91 -16.77 -15.05 -4.40
C ASP A 91 -16.71 -15.90 -3.13
N THR A 92 -17.58 -15.58 -2.16
CA THR A 92 -17.66 -16.29 -0.88
C THR A 92 -18.47 -17.58 -0.98
N GLU A 93 -19.21 -17.79 -2.08
CA GLU A 93 -20.03 -18.97 -2.33
C GLU A 93 -19.38 -19.91 -3.37
N TYR A 94 -18.10 -19.65 -3.71
CA TYR A 94 -17.37 -20.42 -4.69
C TYR A 94 -17.30 -21.90 -4.28
N GLN A 95 -17.77 -22.77 -5.18
CA GLN A 95 -17.64 -24.21 -5.01
C GLN A 95 -16.20 -24.63 -5.35
N ARG A 96 -15.42 -24.86 -4.30
CA ARG A 96 -14.03 -25.32 -4.44
C ARG A 96 -13.94 -26.68 -5.14
N PRO A 97 -12.86 -26.93 -5.92
CA PRO A 97 -12.65 -28.23 -6.57
C PRO A 97 -12.63 -29.40 -5.59
N GLU A 98 -13.03 -30.58 -6.06
CA GLU A 98 -13.11 -31.81 -5.25
C GLU A 98 -11.76 -32.17 -4.64
N ASP A 99 -10.67 -32.07 -5.41
CA ASP A 99 -9.30 -32.29 -4.94
C ASP A 99 -8.94 -31.42 -3.72
N CYS A 100 -9.41 -30.16 -3.70
CA CYS A 100 -9.20 -29.24 -2.57
C CYS A 100 -10.07 -29.64 -1.36
N ALA A 101 -11.29 -30.12 -1.60
CA ALA A 101 -12.20 -30.57 -0.55
C ALA A 101 -11.73 -31.86 0.13
N GLU A 102 -11.16 -32.78 -0.64
CA GLU A 102 -10.55 -34.01 -0.12
C GLU A 102 -9.25 -33.74 0.65
N ALA A 103 -8.43 -32.79 0.17
CA ALA A 103 -7.19 -32.42 0.84
C ALA A 103 -7.43 -31.82 2.24
N ASP A 104 -8.44 -30.94 2.38
CA ASP A 104 -8.85 -30.40 3.68
C ASP A 104 -10.34 -30.02 3.69
N ALA A 105 -11.17 -30.84 4.35
CA ALA A 105 -12.62 -30.62 4.41
C ALA A 105 -13.02 -29.38 5.23
N TYR A 106 -12.14 -28.84 6.09
CA TYR A 106 -12.47 -27.76 7.04
C TYR A 106 -12.16 -26.36 6.49
N LEU A 107 -11.28 -26.23 5.49
CA LEU A 107 -10.93 -24.95 4.91
C LEU A 107 -11.98 -24.50 3.88
N PRO A 108 -12.44 -23.23 3.91
CA PRO A 108 -13.38 -22.71 2.92
C PRO A 108 -12.73 -22.28 1.60
N TYR A 109 -11.43 -22.53 1.40
CA TYR A 109 -10.66 -22.15 0.21
C TYR A 109 -9.68 -23.25 -0.19
N CYS A 110 -9.04 -23.11 -1.35
CA CYS A 110 -7.95 -23.98 -1.81
C CYS A 110 -6.59 -23.25 -1.68
N GLN A 111 -5.54 -23.93 -1.22
CA GLN A 111 -4.17 -23.39 -1.08
C GLN A 111 -3.23 -23.91 -2.14
#